data_AF-A0A0P1KNS9-F1
#
_entry.id   AF-A0A0P1KNS9-F1
#
_cell.length_a   1.000
_cell.length_b   1.000
_cell.length_c   1.000
_cell.angle_alpha   90.00
_cell.angle_beta   90.00
_cell.angle_gamma   90.00
#
_symmetry.space_group_name_H-M   'P 1'
#
loop_
_entity.id
_entity.type
_entity.pdbx_description
1 polymer ?
#
loop_
_entity_poly.entity_id
_entity_poly.type
_entity_poly.pdbx_seq_one_letter_code
_entity_poly.pdbx_strand_id
1 'polypeptide(L)'
;MGEAHQHYQKLKQELQEALANRESLEKQWDQIQQEIFDKESAYLTGNSSSQYGTIVKGFDAFGKHTHDSAHAFSDKDRIFSLSSARFVKQQEGDDKGGDGQA
;
A
#
# COMPACT_ATOMS: atom_id res chain seq x y z
N MET A 1 3.49 47.66 -17.97
CA MET A 1 4.41 46.59 -18.44
C MET A 1 5.05 45.80 -17.28
N GLY A 2 5.25 46.38 -16.09
CA GLY A 2 5.89 45.66 -14.95
C GLY A 2 5.01 44.62 -14.24
N GLU A 3 3.72 44.90 -14.05
CA GLU A 3 2.82 44.04 -13.25
C GLU A 3 2.58 42.67 -13.88
N ALA A 4 2.36 42.62 -15.20
CA ALA A 4 2.19 41.36 -15.92
C ALA A 4 3.45 40.47 -15.88
N HIS A 5 4.64 41.09 -15.94
CA HIS A 5 5.90 40.37 -15.83
C HIS A 5 6.11 39.83 -14.41
N GLN A 6 5.83 40.62 -13.38
CA GLN A 6 5.92 40.19 -11.99
C GLN A 6 4.93 39.04 -11.67
N HIS A 7 3.70 39.14 -12.18
CA HIS A 7 2.71 38.08 -12.03
C HIS A 7 3.16 36.78 -12.70
N TYR A 8 3.71 36.86 -13.91
CA TYR A 8 4.26 35.70 -14.61
C TYR A 8 5.40 35.04 -13.82
N GLN A 9 6.34 35.82 -13.30
CA GLN A 9 7.48 35.29 -12.54
C GLN A 9 7.02 34.61 -11.24
N LYS A 10 6.04 35.21 -10.54
CA LYS A 10 5.44 34.63 -9.35
C LYS A 10 4.78 33.28 -9.67
N LEU A 11 3.92 33.25 -10.70
CA LEU A 11 3.23 32.02 -11.10
C LEU A 11 4.21 30.92 -11.53
N LYS A 12 5.32 31.30 -12.19
CA LYS A 12 6.39 30.37 -12.56
C LYS A 12 7.06 29.76 -11.31
N GLN A 13 7.33 30.55 -10.28
CA GLN A 13 7.89 30.06 -9.03
C GLN A 13 6.92 29.12 -8.30
N GLU A 14 5.65 29.52 -8.17
CA GLU A 14 4.61 28.68 -7.55
C GLU A 14 4.45 27.34 -8.28
N LEU A 15 4.51 27.34 -9.61
CA LEU A 15 4.47 26.11 -10.40
C LEU A 15 5.69 25.22 -10.14
N GLN A 16 6.90 25.79 -10.05
CA GLN A 16 8.11 25.03 -9.75
C GLN A 16 8.04 24.38 -8.36
N GLU A 17 7.57 25.12 -7.36
CA GLU A 17 7.35 24.60 -6.00
C GLU A 17 6.28 23.52 -5.98
N ALA A 18 5.16 23.71 -6.68
CA ALA A 18 4.09 22.72 -6.77
C ALA A 18 4.57 21.41 -7.43
N LEU A 19 5.40 21.51 -8.48
CA LEU A 19 5.98 20.34 -9.14
C LEU A 19 6.95 19.58 -8.23
N ALA A 20 7.83 20.29 -7.51
CA ALA A 20 8.74 19.68 -6.55
C ALA A 20 7.99 19.02 -5.39
N ASN A 21 6.93 19.67 -4.89
CA ASN A 21 6.08 19.09 -3.85
C ASN A 21 5.35 17.84 -4.34
N ARG A 22 4.81 17.86 -5.57
CA ARG A 22 4.17 16.68 -6.18
C ARG A 22 5.14 15.51 -6.24
N GLU A 23 6.38 15.74 -6.68
CA GLU A 23 7.41 14.68 -6.77
C GLU A 23 7.75 14.10 -5.38
N SER A 24 7.85 14.96 -4.35
CA SER A 24 8.09 14.52 -2.97
C SER A 24 6.94 13.67 -2.44
N LEU A 25 5.69 14.09 -2.68
CA LEU A 25 4.50 13.36 -2.26
C LEU A 25 4.38 12.01 -2.97
N GLU A 26 4.76 11.93 -4.26
CA GLU A 26 4.80 10.67 -5.00
C GLU A 26 5.81 9.69 -4.40
N LYS A 27 7.01 10.15 -4.05
CA LYS A 27 8.02 9.31 -3.38
C LYS A 27 7.56 8.83 -2.00
N GLN A 28 6.95 9.72 -1.21
CA GLN A 28 6.42 9.36 0.11
C GLN A 28 5.28 8.36 -0.01
N TRP A 29 4.41 8.54 -1.00
CA TRP A 29 3.34 7.61 -1.30
C TRP A 29 3.88 6.20 -1.56
N ASP A 30 4.87 6.07 -2.46
CA ASP A 30 5.46 4.78 -2.79
C ASP A 30 6.12 4.11 -1.57
N GLN A 31 6.80 4.90 -0.74
CA GLN A 31 7.38 4.42 0.51
C GLN A 31 6.33 3.87 1.48
N ILE A 32 5.21 4.57 1.65
CA ILE A 32 4.11 4.14 2.55
C ILE A 32 3.45 2.87 2.02
N GLN A 33 3.27 2.75 0.70
CA GLN A 33 2.70 1.54 0.10
C GLN A 33 3.58 0.31 0.37
N GLN A 34 4.89 0.45 0.21
CA GLN A 34 5.84 -0.62 0.55
C GLN A 34 5.79 -0.96 2.04
N GLU A 35 5.78 0.06 2.91
CA GLU A 35 5.71 -0.16 4.36
C GLU A 35 4.44 -0.90 4.76
N ILE A 36 3.28 -0.53 4.20
CA ILE A 36 2.01 -1.23 4.46
C ILE A 36 2.15 -2.72 4.11
N PHE A 37 2.66 -3.05 2.92
CA PHE A 37 2.83 -4.43 2.47
C PHE A 37 3.79 -5.23 3.37
N ASP A 38 4.90 -4.61 3.78
CA ASP A 38 5.88 -5.24 4.67
C ASP A 38 5.29 -5.51 6.06
N LYS A 39 4.51 -4.55 6.58
CA LYS A 39 3.84 -4.67 7.89
C LYS A 39 2.74 -5.72 7.86
N GLU A 40 1.95 -5.79 6.79
CA GLU A 40 0.97 -6.87 6.61
C GLU A 40 1.66 -8.24 6.64
N SER A 41 2.79 -8.38 5.93
CA SER A 41 3.57 -9.61 5.97
C SER A 41 4.04 -9.91 7.40
N ALA A 42 4.65 -8.96 8.09
CA ALA A 42 5.17 -9.15 9.44
C ALA A 42 4.08 -9.51 10.48
N TYR A 43 2.89 -8.90 10.38
CA TYR A 43 1.85 -9.05 11.41
C TYR A 43 0.81 -10.12 11.10
N LEU A 44 0.57 -10.42 9.83
CA LEU A 44 -0.50 -11.33 9.42
C LEU A 44 0.03 -12.70 8.98
N THR A 45 1.34 -12.83 8.69
CA THR A 45 1.96 -14.13 8.41
C THR A 45 2.64 -14.71 9.65
N GLY A 46 2.21 -15.90 10.07
CA GLY A 46 3.03 -16.87 10.82
C GLY A 46 3.57 -16.48 12.21
N ASN A 47 3.23 -15.31 12.75
CA ASN A 47 3.71 -14.91 14.09
C ASN A 47 2.84 -15.52 15.20
N SER A 48 3.40 -15.66 16.40
CA SER A 48 2.70 -16.23 17.56
C SER A 48 1.43 -15.46 17.95
N SER A 49 1.34 -14.16 17.64
CA SER A 49 0.15 -13.34 17.89
C SER A 49 -1.00 -13.66 16.93
N SER A 50 -0.69 -14.00 15.67
CA SER A 50 -1.64 -14.36 14.63
C SER A 50 -2.32 -15.71 14.89
N GLN A 51 -1.72 -16.55 15.74
CA GLN A 51 -2.31 -17.81 16.20
C GLN A 51 -3.58 -17.58 17.05
N TYR A 52 -3.69 -16.43 17.72
CA TYR A 52 -4.86 -16.07 18.53
C TYR A 52 -5.90 -15.26 17.75
N GLY A 53 -5.66 -15.03 16.45
CA GLY A 53 -6.49 -14.21 15.59
C GLY A 53 -5.75 -13.02 15.00
N THR A 54 -6.32 -12.44 13.95
CA THR A 54 -5.81 -11.23 13.29
C THR A 54 -6.96 -10.26 13.04
N ILE A 55 -6.66 -8.99 12.78
CA ILE A 55 -7.69 -8.01 12.42
C ILE A 55 -8.49 -8.40 11.16
N VAL A 56 -7.89 -9.22 10.30
CA VAL A 56 -8.52 -9.71 9.06
C VAL A 56 -9.47 -10.89 9.32
N LYS A 57 -9.10 -11.80 10.24
CA LYS A 57 -9.83 -13.06 10.48
C LYS A 57 -10.63 -13.09 11.79
N GLY A 58 -10.50 -12.06 12.62
CA GLY A 58 -11.12 -11.97 13.94
C GLY A 58 -10.28 -12.61 15.05
N PHE A 59 -10.66 -12.34 16.30
CA PHE A 59 -9.95 -12.75 17.54
C PHE A 59 -10.76 -13.72 18.41
N ASP A 60 -11.76 -14.42 17.85
CA ASP A 60 -12.63 -15.35 18.62
C ASP A 60 -11.86 -16.55 19.20
N ALA A 61 -10.67 -16.84 18.67
CA ALA A 61 -9.77 -17.88 19.18
C ALA A 61 -9.12 -17.54 20.54
N PHE A 62 -9.22 -16.30 21.03
CA PHE A 62 -8.59 -15.88 22.28
C PHE A 62 -9.16 -16.60 23.53
N GLY A 63 -10.35 -17.21 23.42
CA GLY A 63 -11.02 -17.89 24.54
C GLY A 63 -11.33 -19.38 24.35
N LYS A 64 -11.09 -19.96 23.16
CA LYS A 64 -11.43 -21.35 22.85
C LYS A 64 -10.18 -22.06 22.34
N HIS A 65 -9.82 -23.19 22.95
CA HIS A 65 -8.75 -24.09 22.50
C HIS A 65 -9.15 -24.83 21.21
N THR A 66 -9.64 -24.12 20.21
CA THR A 66 -9.96 -24.67 18.90
C THR A 66 -8.69 -24.62 18.06
N HIS A 67 -8.01 -25.77 17.97
CA HIS A 67 -6.90 -26.06 17.07
C HIS A 67 -7.36 -26.20 15.60
N ASP A 68 -8.43 -25.52 15.20
CA ASP A 68 -8.77 -25.45 13.78
C ASP A 68 -7.73 -24.55 13.15
N SER A 69 -6.93 -25.14 12.27
CA SER A 69 -5.80 -24.51 11.59
C SER A 69 -6.28 -23.22 10.95
N ALA A 70 -6.07 -22.11 11.68
CA ALA A 70 -6.51 -20.78 11.31
C ALA A 70 -6.04 -20.55 9.88
N HIS A 71 -7.01 -20.39 8.98
CA HIS A 71 -6.82 -20.33 7.54
C HIS A 71 -5.49 -19.67 7.20
N ALA A 72 -4.63 -20.38 6.48
CA ALA A 72 -3.32 -19.86 6.09
C ALA A 72 -3.48 -18.44 5.50
N PHE A 73 -2.61 -17.52 5.91
CA PHE A 73 -2.59 -16.18 5.34
C PHE A 73 -2.39 -16.27 3.83
N SER A 74 -3.23 -15.58 3.08
CA SER A 74 -3.16 -15.49 1.63
C SER A 74 -3.06 -14.04 1.19
N ASP A 75 -2.64 -13.78 -0.04
CA ASP A 75 -2.58 -12.39 -0.54
C ASP A 75 -3.97 -11.72 -0.62
N LYS A 76 -5.06 -12.49 -0.60
CA LYS A 76 -6.43 -11.96 -0.48
C LYS A 76 -6.71 -11.36 0.90
N ASP A 77 -5.93 -11.71 1.91
CA ASP A 77 -6.03 -11.19 3.28
C ASP A 77 -5.28 -9.86 3.45
N ARG A 78 -4.57 -9.37 2.42
CA ARG A 78 -3.84 -8.09 2.40
C ARG A 78 -4.77 -6.89 2.20
N ILE A 79 -5.79 -6.79 3.04
CA ILE A 79 -6.88 -5.83 2.86
C ILE A 79 -6.40 -4.37 2.89
N PHE A 80 -5.27 -4.06 3.54
CA PHE A 80 -4.73 -2.71 3.58
C PHE A 80 -4.02 -2.38 2.26
N SER A 81 -3.21 -3.28 1.72
CA SER A 81 -2.62 -3.09 0.38
C SER A 81 -3.70 -3.09 -0.71
N LEU A 82 -4.70 -3.98 -0.63
CA LEU A 82 -5.82 -4.06 -1.57
C LEU A 82 -6.75 -2.84 -1.52
N SER A 83 -6.69 -2.02 -0.48
CA SER A 83 -7.43 -0.74 -0.42
C SER A 83 -6.91 0.32 -1.41
N SER A 84 -5.71 0.12 -1.95
CA SER A 84 -5.07 1.02 -2.92
C SER A 84 -5.30 0.54 -4.35
N ALA A 85 -6.05 1.31 -5.14
CA ALA A 85 -6.27 1.01 -6.56
C ALA A 85 -4.94 0.99 -7.37
N ARG A 86 -3.91 1.72 -6.94
CA ARG A 86 -2.57 1.67 -7.56
C ARG A 86 -1.91 0.32 -7.32
N PHE A 87 -2.01 -0.20 -6.09
CA PHE A 87 -1.48 -1.52 -5.74
C PHE A 87 -2.21 -2.64 -6.50
N VAL A 88 -3.55 -2.61 -6.54
CA VAL A 88 -4.35 -3.60 -7.28
C VAL A 88 -3.96 -3.61 -8.77
N LYS A 89 -3.82 -2.44 -9.39
CA LYS A 89 -3.41 -2.33 -10.79
C LYS A 89 -2.00 -2.88 -11.04
N GLN A 90 -1.07 -2.70 -10.10
CA GLN A 90 0.28 -3.26 -10.20
C GLN A 90 0.23 -4.80 -10.14
N GLN A 91 -0.54 -5.36 -9.21
CA GLN A 91 -0.70 -6.81 -9.06
C GLN A 91 -1.36 -7.45 -10.29
N GLU A 92 -2.39 -6.82 -10.87
CA GLU A 92 -3.02 -7.27 -12.12
C GLU A 92 -2.07 -7.17 -13.32
N GLY A 93 -1.16 -6.20 -13.31
CA GLY A 93 -0.12 -6.04 -14.34
C GLY A 93 0.93 -7.14 -14.29
N ASP A 94 1.34 -7.56 -13.09
CA ASP A 94 2.26 -8.68 -12.88
C ASP A 94 1.60 -10.04 -13.19
N ASP A 95 0.32 -10.23 -12.85
CA ASP A 95 -0.44 -11.47 -13.13
C ASP A 95 -0.63 -11.73 -14.63
N LYS A 96 -0.82 -10.67 -15.45
CA LYS A 96 -0.96 -10.78 -16.91
C LYS A 96 0.37 -10.93 -17.66
N GLY A 97 1.52 -10.92 -16.97
CA GLY A 97 2.85 -11.13 -17.56
C GLY A 97 3.29 -12.60 -17.61
N GLY A 98 2.49 -13.54 -17.10
CA GLY A 98 2.87 -14.95 -16.90
C GLY A 98 2.62 -15.93 -18.06
N ASP A 99 1.92 -15.53 -19.14
CA ASP A 99 1.55 -16.44 -20.24
C ASP A 99 2.50 -16.34 -21.44
N GLY A 100 3.80 -16.51 -21.20
CA GLY A 100 4.80 -16.38 -22.26
C GLY A 100 6.15 -16.98 -21.94
N GLN A 101 6.24 -18.28 -21.64
CA GLN A 101 7.44 -19.09 -21.91
C GLN A 101 7.23 -20.61 -21.77
N ALA A 102 7.67 -21.31 -22.83
CA ALA A 102 7.88 -22.76 -23.07
C ALA A 102 6.68 -23.58 -23.58
#